data_AF-H1VLN1-F1
#
_entry.id   AF-H1VLN1-F1
#
_cell.length_a   1.000
_cell.length_b   1.000
_cell.length_c   1.000
_cell.angle_alpha   90.00
_cell.angle_beta   90.00
_cell.angle_gamma   90.00
#
_symmetry.space_group_name_H-M   'P 1'
#
loop_
_entity.id
_entity.type
_entity.pdbx_description
1 polymer ?
#
loop_
_entity_poly.entity_id
_entity_poly.type
_entity_poly.pdbx_seq_one_letter_code
_entity_poly.pdbx_strand_id
1 'polypeptide(L)'
;MAPTEAEKEPQEKGKNKSVKEDEVDEAAAQERFSPEEEASLLAESNANKTEANALFSSSKYEQAITKYDDAVATCPNYLDYELAVLRSNISACHLKLEQWKDAVSSASAALDALDRVDKEAALEQDRRDREKAADEDVEDEI
;
A
#
# COMPACT_ATOMS: atom_id res chain seq x y z
N MET A 1 -52.21 32.02 21.11
CA MET A 1 -53.07 31.52 22.20
C MET A 1 -53.64 30.17 21.78
N ALA A 2 -53.61 29.20 22.70
CA ALA A 2 -53.98 27.78 22.61
C ALA A 2 -52.89 26.86 21.97
N PRO A 3 -52.73 25.61 22.45
CA PRO A 3 -52.13 25.26 23.75
C PRO A 3 -51.09 24.11 23.69
N THR A 4 -50.43 23.87 24.83
CA THR A 4 -49.65 22.69 25.26
C THR A 4 -50.52 21.41 25.23
N GLU A 5 -50.05 20.15 25.25
CA GLU A 5 -49.04 19.48 26.08
C GLU A 5 -48.97 17.97 25.70
N ALA A 6 -47.79 17.34 25.92
CA ALA A 6 -47.55 15.98 26.40
C ALA A 6 -48.13 14.73 25.66
N GLU A 7 -47.53 13.54 25.63
CA GLU A 7 -46.27 12.91 26.01
C GLU A 7 -46.43 11.45 25.53
N LYS A 8 -45.36 10.80 25.04
CA LYS A 8 -45.00 9.41 25.40
C LYS A 8 -43.72 8.96 24.68
N GLU A 9 -42.62 9.06 25.39
CA GLU A 9 -41.59 8.00 25.45
C GLU A 9 -42.12 6.88 26.41
N PRO A 10 -41.51 5.66 26.56
CA PRO A 10 -40.06 5.46 26.49
C PRO A 10 -39.49 4.04 26.16
N GLN A 11 -38.15 4.01 26.13
CA GLN A 11 -37.18 2.92 26.39
C GLN A 11 -36.82 1.98 25.24
N GLU A 12 -35.59 2.04 24.73
CA GLU A 12 -34.31 1.61 25.33
C GLU A 12 -34.17 0.07 25.41
N LYS A 13 -33.20 -0.48 24.68
CA LYS A 13 -32.39 -1.63 25.11
C LYS A 13 -31.17 -1.74 24.20
N GLY A 14 -30.04 -1.31 24.76
CA GLY A 14 -28.73 -1.56 24.19
C GLY A 14 -28.37 -3.04 24.17
N LYS A 15 -27.40 -3.36 23.32
CA LYS A 15 -26.44 -4.44 23.55
C LYS A 15 -25.15 -4.12 22.78
N ASN A 16 -24.18 -3.64 23.55
CA ASN A 16 -22.76 -3.87 23.31
C ASN A 16 -22.52 -5.30 22.79
N LYS A 17 -21.79 -5.46 21.69
CA LYS A 17 -20.65 -6.38 21.64
C LYS A 17 -19.83 -6.24 20.35
N SER A 18 -18.53 -6.08 20.56
CA SER A 18 -17.42 -6.39 19.65
C SER A 18 -17.40 -5.65 18.31
N VAL A 19 -16.63 -4.57 18.33
CA VAL A 19 -15.67 -4.28 17.26
C VAL A 19 -14.96 -5.59 16.92
N LYS A 20 -15.23 -6.13 15.74
CA LYS A 20 -14.42 -7.18 15.13
C LYS A 20 -13.38 -6.47 14.28
N GLU A 21 -12.22 -6.29 14.88
CA GLU A 21 -10.95 -6.20 14.18
C GLU A 21 -10.73 -7.57 13.51
N ASP A 22 -11.25 -7.75 12.29
CA ASP A 22 -11.04 -8.94 11.46
C ASP A 22 -11.25 -8.55 9.97
N GLU A 23 -10.72 -7.40 9.54
CA GLU A 23 -10.51 -7.09 8.11
C GLU A 23 -9.00 -6.98 7.82
N VAL A 24 -8.24 -7.91 8.40
CA VAL A 24 -6.87 -8.22 8.01
C VAL A 24 -6.85 -9.72 7.77
N ASP A 25 -7.25 -10.15 6.57
CA ASP A 25 -6.67 -11.28 5.81
C ASP A 25 -7.54 -11.66 4.59
N GLU A 26 -7.68 -10.76 3.60
CA GLU A 26 -8.18 -11.12 2.26
C GLU A 26 -7.20 -10.74 1.13
N ALA A 27 -5.99 -10.28 1.47
CA ALA A 27 -4.95 -9.94 0.48
C ALA A 27 -3.84 -11.00 0.34
N ALA A 28 -3.80 -12.04 1.18
CA ALA A 28 -2.64 -12.94 1.29
C ALA A 28 -2.64 -14.17 0.36
N ALA A 29 -3.48 -14.20 -0.67
CA ALA A 29 -3.42 -15.25 -1.69
C ALA A 29 -3.74 -14.72 -3.09
N GLN A 30 -3.10 -13.61 -3.49
CA GLN A 30 -2.94 -13.35 -4.91
C GLN A 30 -1.86 -14.29 -5.43
N GLU A 31 -2.16 -15.08 -6.46
CA GLU A 31 -1.17 -15.90 -7.16
C GLU A 31 0.00 -14.99 -7.54
N ARG A 32 1.15 -15.19 -6.88
CA ARG A 32 2.38 -14.53 -7.29
C ARG A 32 2.75 -15.07 -8.66
N PHE A 33 3.19 -14.17 -9.53
CA PHE A 33 3.67 -14.56 -10.85
C PHE A 33 4.86 -15.50 -10.72
N SER A 34 5.12 -16.29 -11.76
CA SER A 34 6.39 -16.98 -11.83
C SER A 34 7.54 -15.96 -11.84
N PRO A 35 8.75 -16.31 -11.36
CA PRO A 35 9.87 -15.37 -11.33
C PRO A 35 10.19 -14.74 -12.70
N GLU A 36 9.95 -15.47 -13.79
CA GLU A 36 10.16 -14.99 -15.16
C GLU A 36 9.08 -13.96 -15.57
N GLU A 37 7.81 -14.24 -15.29
CA GLU A 37 6.70 -13.31 -15.56
C GLU A 37 6.80 -12.05 -14.70
N GLU A 38 7.13 -12.19 -13.41
CA GLU A 38 7.37 -11.07 -12.51
C GLU A 38 8.49 -10.17 -13.03
N ALA A 39 9.62 -10.76 -13.41
CA ALA A 39 10.75 -10.02 -13.96
C ALA A 39 10.37 -9.30 -15.27
N SER A 40 9.56 -9.92 -16.13
CA SER A 40 9.06 -9.32 -17.36
C SER A 40 8.15 -8.12 -17.08
N LEU A 41 7.16 -8.27 -16.19
CA LEU A 41 6.24 -7.20 -15.79
C LEU A 41 6.98 -6.05 -15.11
N LEU A 42 7.93 -6.36 -14.23
CA LEU A 42 8.76 -5.36 -13.57
C LEU A 42 9.68 -4.65 -14.57
N ALA A 43 10.22 -5.34 -15.57
CA ALA A 43 11.01 -4.71 -16.63
C ALA A 43 10.16 -3.76 -17.48
N GLU A 44 8.93 -4.15 -17.82
CA GLU A 44 7.99 -3.29 -18.54
C GLU A 44 7.59 -2.06 -17.71
N SER A 45 7.26 -2.25 -16.43
CA SER A 45 7.02 -1.15 -15.49
C SER A 45 8.20 -0.18 -15.41
N ASN A 46 9.43 -0.71 -15.35
CA ASN A 46 10.65 0.09 -15.34
C ASN A 46 10.92 0.83 -16.67
N ALA A 47 10.53 0.26 -17.80
CA ALA A 47 10.58 0.94 -19.09
C ALA A 47 9.62 2.15 -19.12
N ASN A 48 8.38 1.96 -18.66
CA ASN A 48 7.41 3.04 -18.51
C ASN A 48 7.92 4.12 -17.54
N LYS A 49 8.49 3.73 -16.38
CA LYS A 49 9.13 4.64 -15.41
C LYS A 49 10.24 5.46 -16.05
N THR A 50 11.05 4.85 -16.90
CA THR A 50 12.17 5.54 -17.59
C THR A 50 11.66 6.59 -18.57
N GLU A 51 10.61 6.27 -19.33
CA GLU A 51 9.97 7.23 -20.23
C GLU A 51 9.30 8.37 -19.46
N ALA A 52 8.61 8.07 -18.35
CA ALA A 52 8.03 9.05 -17.46
C ALA A 52 9.09 10.00 -16.86
N ASN A 53 10.24 9.48 -16.46
CA ASN A 53 11.38 10.29 -15.99
C ASN A 53 11.91 11.25 -17.07
N ALA A 54 11.94 10.82 -18.34
CA ALA A 54 12.32 11.68 -19.45
C ALA A 54 11.30 12.80 -19.69
N LEU A 55 10.00 12.51 -19.57
CA LEU A 55 8.92 13.49 -19.64
C LEU A 55 8.97 14.48 -18.47
N PHE A 56 9.22 14.00 -17.26
CA PHE A 56 9.40 14.81 -16.06
C PHE A 56 10.57 15.79 -16.23
N SER A 57 11.71 15.31 -16.71
CA SER A 57 12.90 16.12 -16.99
C SER A 57 12.64 17.17 -18.07
N SER A 58 11.72 16.89 -19.00
CA SER A 58 11.25 17.81 -20.04
C SER A 58 10.12 18.74 -19.56
N SER A 59 9.80 18.76 -18.27
CA SER A 59 8.71 19.54 -17.66
C SER A 59 7.31 19.22 -18.21
N LYS A 60 7.11 18.04 -18.81
CA LYS A 60 5.82 17.55 -19.29
C LYS A 60 5.13 16.72 -18.21
N TYR A 61 4.76 17.37 -17.11
CA TYR A 61 4.35 16.67 -15.89
C TYR A 61 3.06 15.86 -16.03
N GLU A 62 2.03 16.35 -16.73
CA GLU A 62 0.79 15.57 -16.94
C GLU A 62 1.04 14.30 -17.74
N GLN A 63 1.86 14.37 -18.80
CA GLN A 63 2.25 13.19 -19.58
C GLN A 63 3.11 12.23 -18.76
N ALA A 64 3.99 12.76 -17.91
CA ALA A 64 4.78 11.95 -16.99
C ALA A 64 3.87 11.19 -16.00
N ILE A 65 2.83 11.84 -15.47
CA ILE A 65 1.85 11.21 -14.56
C ILE A 65 1.17 10.04 -15.28
N THR A 66 0.59 10.25 -16.46
CA THR A 66 -0.05 9.18 -17.23
C THR A 66 0.90 8.00 -17.44
N LYS A 67 2.17 8.28 -17.74
CA LYS A 67 3.16 7.24 -17.98
C LYS A 67 3.63 6.52 -16.71
N TYR A 68 3.64 7.21 -15.57
CA TYR A 68 3.83 6.56 -14.28
C TYR A 68 2.61 5.72 -13.87
N ASP A 69 1.39 6.15 -14.18
CA ASP A 69 0.19 5.33 -13.94
C ASP A 69 0.23 4.04 -14.77
N ASP A 70 0.69 4.11 -16.02
CA ASP A 70 0.95 2.91 -16.84
C ASP A 70 1.99 2.00 -16.16
N ALA A 71 3.07 2.58 -15.61
CA ALA A 71 4.07 1.81 -14.86
C ALA A 71 3.49 1.14 -13.61
N VAL A 72 2.59 1.81 -12.90
CA VAL A 72 1.90 1.29 -11.72
C VAL A 72 0.95 0.15 -12.10
N ALA A 73 0.25 0.28 -13.24
CA ALA A 73 -0.68 -0.73 -13.72
C ALA A 73 0.02 -2.04 -14.13
N THR A 74 1.24 -1.95 -14.67
CA THR A 74 2.04 -3.14 -15.04
C THR A 74 2.80 -3.74 -13.85
N CYS A 75 3.10 -2.94 -12.82
CA CYS A 75 3.85 -3.41 -11.66
C CYS A 75 3.01 -4.41 -10.84
N PRO A 76 3.53 -5.62 -10.54
CA PRO A 76 2.86 -6.54 -9.63
C PRO A 76 2.54 -5.87 -8.29
N ASN A 77 1.30 -6.02 -7.84
CA ASN A 77 0.76 -5.24 -6.73
C ASN A 77 1.34 -5.58 -5.35
N TYR A 78 1.96 -6.75 -5.21
CA TYR A 78 2.67 -7.18 -4.01
C TYR A 78 4.12 -6.67 -3.95
N LEU A 79 4.62 -6.00 -5.00
CA LEU A 79 5.94 -5.35 -4.99
C LEU A 79 5.81 -3.93 -4.42
N ASP A 80 5.50 -3.85 -3.12
CA ASP A 80 5.17 -2.60 -2.44
C ASP A 80 6.27 -1.53 -2.57
N TYR A 81 7.55 -1.93 -2.53
CA TYR A 81 8.67 -1.01 -2.72
C TYR A 81 8.66 -0.34 -4.11
N GLU A 82 8.45 -1.13 -5.17
CA GLU A 82 8.45 -0.61 -6.55
C GLU A 82 7.25 0.31 -6.77
N LEU A 83 6.07 -0.06 -6.25
CA LEU A 83 4.89 0.80 -6.24
C LEU A 83 5.13 2.10 -5.47
N ALA A 84 5.79 2.04 -4.32
CA ALA A 84 6.10 3.23 -3.52
C ALA A 84 6.98 4.21 -4.30
N VAL A 85 8.02 3.71 -4.98
CA VAL A 85 8.89 4.53 -5.84
C VAL A 85 8.09 5.22 -6.94
N LEU A 86 7.23 4.49 -7.66
CA LEU A 86 6.39 5.06 -8.72
C LEU A 86 5.45 6.14 -8.19
N ARG A 87 4.73 5.87 -7.10
CA ARG A 87 3.81 6.82 -6.45
C ARG A 87 4.53 8.07 -5.93
N SER A 88 5.75 7.94 -5.43
CA SER A 88 6.56 9.07 -5.00
C SER A 88 6.91 10.01 -6.17
N ASN A 89 7.17 9.46 -7.36
CA ASN A 89 7.44 10.25 -8.56
C ASN A 89 6.18 10.92 -9.11
N ILE A 90 5.01 10.25 -9.04
CA ILE A 90 3.72 10.88 -9.34
C ILE A 90 3.46 12.06 -8.41
N SER A 91 3.72 11.89 -7.10
CA SER A 91 3.63 13.00 -6.14
C SER A 91 4.53 14.17 -6.53
N ALA A 92 5.77 13.90 -6.93
CA ALA A 92 6.68 14.94 -7.41
C ALA A 92 6.14 15.68 -8.64
N CYS A 93 5.46 14.98 -9.57
CA CYS A 93 4.79 15.61 -10.70
C CYS A 93 3.65 16.53 -10.26
N HIS A 94 2.78 16.06 -9.35
CA HIS A 94 1.70 16.87 -8.79
C HIS A 94 2.22 18.11 -8.06
N LEU A 95 3.35 17.99 -7.34
CA LEU A 95 4.01 19.15 -6.72
C LEU A 95 4.46 20.18 -7.76
N LYS A 96 4.98 19.75 -8.92
CA LYS A 96 5.36 20.64 -10.01
C LYS A 96 4.18 21.32 -10.69
N LEU A 97 3.01 20.68 -10.65
CA LEU A 97 1.75 21.22 -11.16
C LEU A 97 0.94 22.00 -10.10
N GLU A 98 1.46 22.14 -8.88
CA GLU A 98 0.77 22.79 -7.75
C GLU A 98 -0.56 22.10 -7.37
N GLN A 99 -0.68 20.80 -7.67
CA GLN A 99 -1.83 19.96 -7.35
C GLN A 99 -1.65 19.35 -5.95
N TRP A 100 -1.78 20.18 -4.92
CA TRP A 100 -1.40 19.83 -3.54
C TRP A 100 -2.12 18.61 -2.98
N LYS A 101 -3.41 18.46 -3.26
CA LYS A 101 -4.22 17.35 -2.73
C LYS A 101 -3.76 16.02 -3.33
N ASP A 102 -3.55 16.00 -4.64
CA ASP A 102 -3.11 14.81 -5.36
C ASP A 102 -1.66 14.47 -5.00
N ALA A 103 -0.79 15.47 -4.80
CA ALA A 103 0.56 15.26 -4.29
C ALA A 103 0.56 14.56 -2.92
N VAL A 104 -0.26 15.03 -1.97
CA VAL A 104 -0.38 14.42 -0.63
C VAL A 104 -0.96 13.01 -0.71
N SER A 105 -1.98 12.80 -1.55
CA SER A 105 -2.59 11.48 -1.76
C SER A 105 -1.55 10.47 -2.27
N SER A 106 -0.81 10.81 -3.33
CA SER A 106 0.23 9.97 -3.91
C SER A 106 1.39 9.71 -2.93
N ALA A 107 1.82 10.73 -2.18
CA ALA A 107 2.88 10.58 -1.18
C ALA A 107 2.45 9.67 -0.02
N SER A 108 1.23 9.85 0.50
CA SER A 108 0.71 9.03 1.61
C SER A 108 0.61 7.57 1.18
N ALA A 109 0.10 7.30 -0.01
CA ALA A 109 0.03 5.93 -0.50
C ALA A 109 1.41 5.29 -0.76
N ALA A 110 2.44 6.09 -1.05
CA ALA A 110 3.82 5.60 -1.12
C ALA A 110 4.36 5.25 0.27
N LEU A 111 4.10 6.09 1.27
CA LEU A 111 4.48 5.83 2.66
C LEU A 111 3.77 4.59 3.21
N ASP A 112 2.47 4.44 2.96
CA ASP A 112 1.70 3.26 3.38
C ASP A 112 2.27 1.96 2.78
N ALA A 113 2.81 2.01 1.56
CA ALA A 113 3.47 0.87 0.93
C ALA A 113 4.83 0.57 1.57
N LEU A 114 5.64 1.60 1.86
CA LEU A 114 6.91 1.40 2.58
C LEU A 114 6.69 0.86 4.00
N ASP A 115 5.65 1.33 4.69
CA ASP A 115 5.27 0.81 6.01
C ASP A 115 4.93 -0.69 5.95
N ARG A 116 4.35 -1.18 4.85
CA ARG A 116 4.13 -2.62 4.63
C ARG A 116 5.45 -3.36 4.41
N VAL A 117 6.34 -2.81 3.58
CA VAL A 117 7.68 -3.39 3.36
C VAL A 117 8.46 -3.54 4.67
N ASP A 118 8.47 -2.50 5.51
CA ASP A 118 9.16 -2.54 6.79
C ASP A 118 8.56 -3.58 7.75
N LYS A 119 7.23 -3.72 7.76
CA LYS A 119 6.54 -4.74 8.57
C LYS A 119 6.85 -6.15 8.08
N GLU A 120 6.81 -6.41 6.77
CA GLU A 120 7.16 -7.71 6.20
C GLU A 120 8.62 -8.08 6.52
N ALA A 121 9.55 -7.13 6.39
CA ALA A 121 10.95 -7.34 6.74
C ALA A 121 11.15 -7.70 8.22
N ALA A 122 10.42 -7.04 9.12
CA ALA A 122 10.46 -7.34 10.55
C ALA A 122 9.92 -8.74 10.88
N LEU A 123 8.82 -9.15 10.23
CA LEU A 123 8.24 -10.49 10.40
C LEU A 123 9.18 -11.59 9.90
N GLU A 124 9.82 -11.37 8.75
CA GLU A 124 10.79 -12.31 8.20
C GLU A 124 12.01 -12.47 9.11
N GLN A 125 12.49 -11.37 9.70
CA GLN A 125 13.59 -11.39 10.65
C GLN A 125 13.22 -12.17 11.92
N ASP A 126 12.04 -11.95 12.50
CA ASP A 126 11.55 -12.70 13.68
C ASP A 126 11.40 -14.19 13.38
N ARG A 127 10.87 -14.57 12.20
CA ARG A 127 10.82 -15.97 11.76
C ARG A 127 12.21 -16.59 11.73
N ARG A 128 13.15 -15.90 11.08
CA ARG A 128 14.52 -16.39 10.93
C ARG A 128 15.22 -16.56 12.28
N ASP A 129 14.98 -15.66 13.23
CA ASP A 129 15.61 -15.76 14.55
C ASP A 129 15.00 -16.89 15.39
N ARG A 130 13.70 -17.18 15.24
CA ARG A 130 13.07 -18.36 15.84
C ARG A 130 13.55 -19.67 15.23
N GLU A 131 13.73 -19.72 13.92
CA GLU A 131 14.28 -20.90 13.23
C GLU A 131 15.70 -21.21 13.71
N LYS A 132 16.57 -20.19 13.83
CA LYS A 132 17.92 -20.37 14.40
C LYS A 132 17.89 -20.87 15.85
N ALA A 133 17.04 -20.28 16.69
CA ALA A 133 16.92 -20.71 18.08
C ALA A 133 16.46 -22.17 18.19
N ALA A 134 15.54 -22.60 17.33
CA ALA A 134 15.09 -23.99 17.26
C ALA A 134 16.19 -24.95 16.75
N ASP A 135 16.98 -24.54 15.75
CA ASP A 135 18.10 -25.33 15.25
C ASP A 135 19.23 -25.47 16.31
N GLU A 136 19.53 -24.40 17.05
CA GLU A 136 20.49 -24.41 18.18
C GLU A 136 20.03 -25.34 19.31
N ASP A 137 18.74 -25.29 19.70
CA ASP A 137 18.17 -26.19 20.71
C ASP A 137 18.26 -27.67 20.29
N VAL A 138 18.10 -27.98 19.00
CA VAL A 138 18.22 -29.34 18.47
C VAL A 138 19.68 -29.81 18.45
N GLU A 139 20.64 -28.92 18.18
CA GLU A 139 22.06 -29.27 18.15
C GLU A 139 22.63 -29.53 19.56
N ASP A 140 22.13 -28.82 20.58
CA ASP A 140 22.50 -29.03 21.99
C ASP A 140 21.90 -30.32 22.61
N GLU A 141 20.89 -30.93 22.00
CA GLU A 141 20.24 -32.18 22.47
C GLU A 141 20.86 -33.48 21.91
N ILE A 142 21.89 -33.42 21.04
CA ILE A 142 22.53 -34.58 20.37
C ILE A 142 23.92 -34.87 20.94
#